data_AF-A0A366AY36-F1
#
_entry.id   AF-A0A366AY36-F1
#
_cell.length_a   1.000
_cell.length_b   1.000
_cell.length_c   1.000
_cell.angle_alpha   90.00
_cell.angle_beta   90.00
_cell.angle_gamma   90.00
#
_symmetry.space_group_name_H-M   'P 1'
#
loop_
_entity.id
_entity.type
_entity.pdbx_description
1 polymer ?
#
loop_
_entity_poly.entity_id
_entity_poly.type
_entity_poly.pdbx_seq_one_letter_code
_entity_poly.pdbx_strand_id
1 'polypeptide(L)'
;MNKLYLLIPVLCFTFFISGCSSGLDTPDTIVSPPVNTPVSDTDALTTVNVKTYMVDASATAETIALFYNLKKLAKTKFAIGQQDAFNSFYNNGSSSMSDIKKTTGNDPALLGSDFMFITDKNNTGQNDNWFYQQEKMITEDAKQAYAKGMINVFCWHLREPNKEDSFYANDMSAAEKATAFKSILPGGSKHDWYKLKLDKIASVISNLKGSNGELIPVIFRPFHEFDGNWFWWGADYCSPEDYKTGFQFTVNYLKNSKGLHNVLYAFSPDNTYTTSANYLSRYPGDAFVDVLGMDNYGDFNNQGQPGSDRANSKLKMVSDLAKSKVKIAALTETGYQVTTTNTPISGWFSNYLYNALTVNNVEISFVMFWNNTRDGYYVPTPSLSNAPDFTSFTSKPKSVLVNTLPKMYVLPN
;
A
#
# COMPACT_ATOMS: atom_id res chain seq x y z
N MET A 1 -23.34 -52.08 -27.55
CA MET A 1 -22.77 -52.88 -26.45
C MET A 1 -22.61 -51.97 -25.24
N ASN A 2 -23.65 -51.76 -24.43
CA ASN A 2 -24.08 -52.57 -23.28
C ASN A 2 -23.02 -52.71 -22.16
N LYS A 3 -23.21 -51.95 -21.07
CA LYS A 3 -23.52 -52.36 -19.68
C LYS A 3 -23.33 -51.13 -18.77
N LEU A 4 -24.35 -50.47 -18.20
CA LEU A 4 -25.48 -50.86 -17.33
C LEU A 4 -25.09 -51.13 -15.86
N TYR A 5 -25.37 -50.11 -15.04
CA TYR A 5 -25.75 -49.98 -13.62
C TYR A 5 -25.53 -51.11 -12.60
N LEU A 6 -25.19 -50.70 -11.36
CA LEU A 6 -25.85 -51.24 -10.17
C LEU A 6 -26.00 -50.15 -9.08
N LEU A 7 -27.25 -49.95 -8.66
CA LEU A 7 -27.74 -49.08 -7.60
C LEU A 7 -28.65 -49.97 -6.75
N ILE A 8 -28.41 -50.15 -5.46
CA ILE A 8 -29.41 -50.73 -4.53
C ILE A 8 -29.33 -50.01 -3.17
N PRO A 9 -30.48 -49.56 -2.62
CA PRO A 9 -30.62 -48.92 -1.31
C PRO A 9 -31.06 -49.92 -0.22
N VAL A 10 -30.91 -49.57 1.06
CA VAL A 10 -31.63 -50.22 2.17
C VAL A 10 -32.14 -49.18 3.15
N LEU A 11 -33.40 -49.37 3.54
CA LEU A 11 -34.30 -48.50 4.28
C LEU A 11 -34.63 -49.13 5.66
N CYS A 12 -34.93 -48.28 6.65
CA CYS A 12 -35.67 -48.54 7.92
C CYS A 12 -34.99 -49.45 8.98
N PHE A 13 -35.20 -49.34 10.29
CA PHE A 13 -36.40 -49.00 11.10
C PHE A 13 -35.98 -48.46 12.49
N THR A 14 -36.82 -47.63 13.11
CA THR A 14 -36.79 -47.22 14.52
C THR A 14 -37.45 -48.25 15.44
N PHE A 15 -36.98 -48.41 16.69
CA PHE A 15 -37.80 -48.86 17.83
C PHE A 15 -37.28 -48.32 19.18
N PHE A 16 -38.23 -47.83 19.98
CA PHE A 16 -38.12 -47.37 21.37
C PHE A 16 -37.99 -48.55 22.34
N ILE A 17 -37.25 -48.36 23.45
CA ILE A 17 -37.54 -49.05 24.72
C ILE A 17 -37.27 -48.08 25.89
N SER A 18 -38.29 -47.90 26.73
CA SER A 18 -38.28 -47.20 28.01
C SER A 18 -37.69 -48.06 29.12
N GLY A 19 -36.97 -47.45 30.06
CA GLY A 19 -36.56 -48.06 31.33
C GLY A 19 -36.54 -47.02 32.45
N CYS A 20 -37.32 -47.27 33.51
CA CYS A 20 -37.53 -46.40 34.67
C CYS A 20 -36.57 -46.68 35.84
N SER A 21 -36.54 -45.72 36.78
CA SER A 21 -36.11 -45.79 38.19
C SER A 21 -34.61 -45.52 38.43
N SER A 22 -34.16 -44.71 39.40
CA SER A 22 -34.74 -44.18 40.64
C SER A 22 -34.04 -42.87 41.00
N GLY A 23 -34.74 -41.98 41.72
CA GLY A 23 -34.23 -40.67 42.11
C GLY A 23 -33.19 -40.70 43.23
N LEU A 24 -32.27 -39.73 43.16
CA LEU A 24 -31.56 -39.17 44.31
C LEU A 24 -31.41 -37.66 44.06
N ASP A 25 -31.96 -36.88 44.99
CA ASP A 25 -31.89 -35.42 45.04
C ASP A 25 -30.44 -34.94 45.10
N THR A 26 -30.06 -34.03 44.20
CA THR A 26 -28.90 -33.15 44.35
C THR A 26 -29.31 -31.72 43.99
N PRO A 27 -28.81 -30.70 44.71
CA PRO A 27 -29.44 -29.38 44.75
C PRO A 27 -29.22 -28.61 43.44
N ASP A 28 -30.23 -27.84 43.04
CA ASP A 28 -30.20 -26.92 41.89
C ASP A 28 -28.99 -25.98 41.96
N THR A 29 -27.90 -26.34 41.28
CA THR A 29 -26.88 -25.37 40.89
C THR A 29 -27.42 -24.57 39.73
N ILE A 30 -27.87 -23.33 40.01
CA ILE A 30 -28.12 -22.32 38.99
C ILE A 30 -26.79 -22.06 38.27
N VAL A 31 -26.59 -22.73 37.13
CA VAL A 31 -25.49 -22.40 36.21
C VAL A 31 -25.86 -21.07 35.57
N SER A 32 -25.32 -19.99 36.12
CA SER A 32 -25.34 -18.70 35.41
C SER A 32 -24.59 -18.89 34.09
N PRO A 33 -25.15 -18.45 32.94
CA PRO A 33 -24.44 -18.51 31.68
C PRO A 33 -23.11 -17.76 31.82
N PRO A 34 -22.05 -18.17 31.10
CA PRO A 34 -20.77 -17.48 31.18
C PRO A 34 -21.00 -16.01 30.84
N VAL A 35 -20.67 -15.15 31.79
CA VAL A 35 -20.60 -13.72 31.56
C VAL A 35 -19.54 -13.53 30.48
N ASN A 36 -19.99 -13.24 29.26
CA ASN A 36 -19.14 -12.65 28.23
C ASN A 36 -18.74 -11.26 28.76
N THR A 37 -17.70 -11.21 29.59
CA THR A 37 -16.95 -9.97 29.77
C THR A 37 -16.51 -9.54 28.38
N PRO A 38 -16.93 -8.36 27.90
CA PRO A 38 -16.34 -7.78 26.70
C PRO A 38 -14.85 -7.71 26.99
N VAL A 39 -14.04 -8.44 26.22
CA VAL A 39 -12.60 -8.15 26.17
C VAL A 39 -12.54 -6.70 25.75
N SER A 40 -12.15 -5.81 26.66
CA SER A 40 -11.97 -4.42 26.31
C SER A 40 -10.96 -4.40 25.18
N ASP A 41 -11.39 -3.93 24.00
CA ASP A 41 -10.56 -3.69 22.84
C ASP A 41 -9.62 -2.51 23.15
N THR A 42 -8.70 -2.72 24.09
CA THR A 42 -7.67 -1.76 24.44
C THR A 42 -6.74 -1.72 23.25
N ASP A 43 -6.80 -0.61 22.52
CA ASP A 43 -5.93 -0.35 21.38
C ASP A 43 -4.46 -0.63 21.76
N ALA A 44 -3.87 -1.66 21.16
CA ALA A 44 -2.51 -2.10 21.46
C ALA A 44 -1.46 -1.00 21.23
N LEU A 45 -1.79 0.01 20.42
CA LEU A 45 -0.94 1.14 20.11
C LEU A 45 -1.27 2.38 20.95
N THR A 46 -0.28 2.86 21.69
CA THR A 46 -0.31 4.06 22.52
C THR A 46 0.82 5.01 22.10
N THR A 47 0.76 6.26 22.56
CA THR A 47 1.84 7.24 22.35
C THR A 47 3.15 6.83 23.04
N VAL A 48 3.08 5.99 24.08
CA VAL A 48 4.23 5.52 24.86
C VAL A 48 4.94 4.35 24.17
N ASN A 49 4.18 3.40 23.61
CA ASN A 49 4.74 2.16 23.05
C ASN A 49 4.87 2.18 21.51
N VAL A 50 4.47 3.24 20.80
CA VAL A 50 4.51 3.29 19.33
C VAL A 50 5.85 2.85 18.73
N LYS A 51 6.97 3.29 19.31
CA LYS A 51 8.32 2.96 18.84
C LYS A 51 8.61 1.46 18.83
N THR A 52 7.97 0.67 19.69
CA THR A 52 8.21 -0.78 19.78
C THR A 52 7.58 -1.56 18.64
N TYR A 53 6.68 -0.93 17.86
CA TYR A 53 6.01 -1.55 16.72
C TYR A 53 6.56 -1.12 15.36
N MET A 54 7.40 -0.08 15.34
CA MET A 54 8.05 0.45 14.15
C MET A 54 9.31 -0.33 13.78
N VAL A 55 9.64 -0.38 12.50
CA VAL A 55 10.91 -0.93 11.98
C VAL A 55 12.12 -0.21 12.57
N ASP A 56 12.01 1.10 12.75
CA ASP A 56 13.03 1.94 13.35
C ASP A 56 12.56 2.53 14.69
N ALA A 57 13.02 1.95 15.79
CA ALA A 57 12.76 2.46 17.13
C ALA A 57 13.48 3.80 17.41
N SER A 58 14.46 4.17 16.57
CA SER A 58 15.19 5.45 16.63
C SER A 58 14.61 6.50 15.68
N ALA A 59 13.45 6.25 15.08
CA ALA A 59 12.80 7.16 14.15
C ALA A 59 12.62 8.58 14.73
N THR A 60 12.59 9.59 13.87
CA THR A 60 12.34 10.98 14.28
C THR A 60 10.94 11.15 14.87
N ALA A 61 10.74 12.22 15.65
CA ALA A 61 9.46 12.48 16.32
C ALA A 61 8.29 12.55 15.31
N GLU A 62 8.51 13.20 14.16
CA GLU A 62 7.54 13.35 13.09
C GLU A 62 7.21 12.01 12.42
N THR A 63 8.20 11.12 12.25
CA THR A 63 7.99 9.79 11.66
C THR A 63 7.24 8.86 12.61
N ILE A 64 7.52 8.96 13.91
CA ILE A 64 6.76 8.25 14.96
C ILE A 64 5.31 8.74 14.98
N ALA A 65 5.11 10.06 14.94
CA ALA A 65 3.79 10.66 14.86
C ALA A 65 3.04 10.19 13.60
N LEU A 66 3.71 10.16 12.45
CA LEU A 66 3.11 9.69 11.19
C LEU A 66 2.61 8.25 11.33
N PHE A 67 3.45 7.34 11.84
CA PHE A 67 3.05 5.94 12.05
C PHE A 67 1.82 5.84 12.96
N TYR A 68 1.87 6.52 14.10
CA TYR A 68 0.79 6.53 15.08
C TYR A 68 -0.52 7.08 14.47
N ASN A 69 -0.45 8.23 13.82
CA ASN A 69 -1.62 8.91 13.28
C ASN A 69 -2.22 8.16 12.09
N LEU A 70 -1.42 7.49 11.26
CA LEU A 70 -1.94 6.59 10.22
C LEU A 70 -2.74 5.44 10.82
N LYS A 71 -2.21 4.80 11.88
CA LYS A 71 -2.92 3.73 12.60
C LYS A 71 -4.22 4.20 13.24
N LYS A 72 -4.23 5.38 13.84
CA LYS A 72 -5.45 5.96 14.43
C LYS A 72 -6.46 6.40 13.36
N LEU A 73 -5.99 6.94 12.25
CA LEU A 73 -6.83 7.33 11.12
C LEU A 73 -7.60 6.12 10.58
N ALA A 74 -6.91 5.00 10.33
CA ALA A 74 -7.47 3.79 9.71
C ALA A 74 -8.72 3.22 10.41
N LYS A 75 -8.86 3.46 11.72
CA LYS A 75 -10.02 3.03 12.51
C LYS A 75 -11.32 3.70 12.07
N THR A 76 -11.23 4.88 11.47
CA THR A 76 -12.40 5.71 11.16
C THR A 76 -12.42 6.25 9.74
N LYS A 77 -11.25 6.44 9.12
CA LYS A 77 -11.09 7.16 7.86
C LYS A 77 -9.87 6.65 7.09
N PHE A 78 -9.75 7.05 5.82
CA PHE A 78 -8.57 6.85 4.99
C PHE A 78 -8.22 8.13 4.23
N ALA A 79 -6.92 8.42 4.13
CA ALA A 79 -6.39 9.52 3.33
C ALA A 79 -6.44 9.17 1.83
N ILE A 80 -6.82 10.14 0.99
CA ILE A 80 -6.86 10.00 -0.46
C ILE A 80 -5.66 10.72 -1.06
N GLY A 81 -4.84 9.98 -1.80
CA GLY A 81 -3.65 10.50 -2.47
C GLY A 81 -3.66 10.29 -3.98
N GLN A 82 -2.70 10.92 -4.63
CA GLN A 82 -2.42 10.70 -6.05
C GLN A 82 -0.91 10.81 -6.32
N GLN A 83 -0.41 9.92 -7.17
CA GLN A 83 0.96 9.97 -7.70
C GLN A 83 1.15 11.25 -8.53
N ASP A 84 2.27 11.95 -8.32
CA ASP A 84 2.69 13.15 -9.06
C ASP A 84 1.61 14.26 -9.13
N ALA A 85 0.77 14.38 -8.11
CA ALA A 85 -0.41 15.25 -8.12
C ALA A 85 -0.12 16.74 -8.38
N PHE A 86 1.13 17.18 -8.17
CA PHE A 86 1.56 18.56 -8.39
C PHE A 86 2.28 18.79 -9.72
N ASN A 87 2.64 17.73 -10.45
CA ASN A 87 3.43 17.83 -11.69
C ASN A 87 2.88 17.02 -12.87
N SER A 88 1.84 16.21 -12.66
CA SER A 88 1.22 15.40 -13.71
C SER A 88 -0.28 15.64 -13.78
N PHE A 89 -0.74 16.10 -14.94
CA PHE A 89 -2.10 16.60 -15.14
C PHE A 89 -2.73 16.01 -16.40
N TYR A 90 -4.05 15.87 -16.37
CA TYR A 90 -4.80 15.42 -17.53
C TYR A 90 -4.70 16.41 -18.70
N ASN A 91 -4.62 15.88 -19.93
CA ASN A 91 -4.62 16.65 -21.18
C ASN A 91 -3.50 17.71 -21.28
N ASN A 92 -2.29 17.39 -20.79
CA ASN A 92 -1.15 18.32 -20.75
C ASN A 92 -1.47 19.64 -20.03
N GLY A 93 -2.38 19.60 -19.05
CA GLY A 93 -2.59 20.75 -18.19
C GLY A 93 -1.29 21.18 -17.50
N SER A 94 -1.17 22.46 -17.19
CA SER A 94 -0.20 22.97 -16.23
C SER A 94 -0.95 23.89 -15.29
N SER A 95 -0.79 23.69 -13.98
CA SER A 95 -1.54 24.44 -12.99
C SER A 95 -0.82 24.44 -11.65
N SER A 96 -1.03 25.50 -10.87
CA SER A 96 -0.67 25.51 -9.46
C SER A 96 -1.59 24.63 -8.59
N MET A 97 -2.67 24.10 -9.17
CA MET A 97 -3.63 23.22 -8.51
C MET A 97 -3.51 21.80 -9.04
N SER A 98 -3.49 20.81 -8.15
CA SER A 98 -3.66 19.40 -8.51
C SER A 98 -5.01 19.15 -9.21
N ASP A 99 -5.13 18.09 -10.01
CA ASP A 99 -6.41 17.74 -10.63
C ASP A 99 -7.48 17.39 -9.57
N ILE A 100 -7.09 16.75 -8.46
CA ILE A 100 -7.95 16.58 -7.28
C ILE A 100 -8.44 17.93 -6.75
N LYS A 101 -7.56 18.93 -6.62
CA LYS A 101 -7.95 20.27 -6.16
C LYS A 101 -8.87 20.98 -7.14
N LYS A 102 -8.64 20.87 -8.44
CA LYS A 102 -9.54 21.44 -9.46
C LYS A 102 -10.94 20.86 -9.31
N THR A 103 -11.06 19.56 -9.06
CA THR A 103 -12.35 18.83 -8.98
C THR A 103 -13.07 18.98 -7.64
N THR A 104 -12.33 19.02 -6.54
CA THR A 104 -12.91 18.96 -5.18
C THR A 104 -12.77 20.26 -4.38
N GLY A 105 -11.97 21.21 -4.86
CA GLY A 105 -11.55 22.40 -4.13
C GLY A 105 -10.38 22.17 -3.15
N ASN A 106 -10.05 20.92 -2.82
CA ASN A 106 -9.07 20.57 -1.80
C ASN A 106 -7.90 19.77 -2.40
N ASP A 107 -6.68 19.99 -1.92
CA ASP A 107 -5.54 19.15 -2.32
C ASP A 107 -5.71 17.72 -1.77
N PRO A 108 -5.06 16.71 -2.40
CA PRO A 108 -5.00 15.37 -1.84
C PRO A 108 -4.42 15.39 -0.42
N ALA A 109 -4.74 14.37 0.37
CA ALA A 109 -4.13 14.16 1.68
C ALA A 109 -2.72 13.56 1.60
N LEU A 110 -2.36 13.00 0.44
CA LEU A 110 -1.12 12.26 0.23
C LEU A 110 -0.57 12.54 -1.17
N LEU A 111 0.74 12.74 -1.26
CA LEU A 111 1.48 12.84 -2.51
C LEU A 111 2.30 11.56 -2.72
N GLY A 112 2.09 10.92 -3.88
CA GLY A 112 2.97 9.87 -4.37
C GLY A 112 4.09 10.45 -5.22
N SER A 113 5.30 9.91 -5.09
CA SER A 113 6.50 10.27 -5.84
C SER A 113 7.32 9.02 -6.16
N ASP A 114 8.35 9.16 -7.00
CA ASP A 114 9.16 8.03 -7.45
C ASP A 114 10.66 8.36 -7.43
N PHE A 115 11.48 7.42 -6.96
CA PHE A 115 12.93 7.50 -7.02
C PHE A 115 13.51 7.18 -8.41
N MET A 116 12.69 6.81 -9.40
CA MET A 116 13.10 6.43 -10.77
C MET A 116 14.11 7.42 -11.38
N PHE A 117 13.74 8.69 -11.56
CA PHE A 117 14.63 9.68 -12.17
C PHE A 117 15.76 10.11 -11.24
N ILE A 118 15.53 10.08 -9.93
CA ILE A 118 16.52 10.41 -8.91
C ILE A 118 17.71 9.43 -8.96
N THR A 119 17.44 8.15 -9.24
CA THR A 119 18.44 7.07 -9.24
C THR A 119 18.91 6.66 -10.64
N ASP A 120 18.50 7.40 -11.67
CA ASP A 120 18.90 7.16 -13.06
C ASP A 120 20.42 7.31 -13.23
N LYS A 121 21.05 6.45 -14.06
CA LYS A 121 22.50 6.51 -14.35
C LYS A 121 22.92 7.85 -14.96
N ASN A 122 22.00 8.52 -15.64
CA ASN A 122 22.26 9.79 -16.32
C ASN A 122 21.99 11.01 -15.43
N ASN A 123 21.62 10.82 -14.16
CA ASN A 123 21.51 11.92 -13.21
C ASN A 123 22.91 12.35 -12.74
N THR A 124 23.41 13.43 -13.33
CA THR A 124 24.77 13.94 -13.07
C THR A 124 24.85 14.90 -11.87
N GLY A 125 23.72 15.25 -11.25
CA GLY A 125 23.67 16.28 -10.20
C GLY A 125 23.90 17.72 -10.70
N GLN A 126 23.97 17.94 -12.02
CA GLN A 126 24.21 19.26 -12.61
C GLN A 126 22.89 19.97 -12.96
N ASN A 127 22.83 21.30 -12.80
CA ASN A 127 21.60 22.07 -12.96
C ASN A 127 20.97 22.01 -14.37
N ASP A 128 21.77 21.75 -15.39
CA ASP A 128 21.37 21.60 -16.80
C ASP A 128 20.96 20.16 -17.17
N ASN A 129 21.19 19.19 -16.27
CA ASN A 129 20.80 17.80 -16.48
C ASN A 129 19.31 17.59 -16.19
N TRP A 130 18.60 17.01 -17.15
CA TRP A 130 17.15 16.80 -17.04
C TRP A 130 16.74 15.94 -15.84
N PHE A 131 17.46 14.84 -15.55
CA PHE A 131 17.15 13.97 -14.41
C PHE A 131 17.34 14.69 -13.07
N TYR A 132 18.39 15.52 -12.96
CA TYR A 132 18.59 16.34 -11.77
C TYR A 132 17.53 17.43 -11.62
N GLN A 133 17.02 17.99 -12.72
CA GLN A 133 15.87 18.89 -12.68
C GLN A 133 14.60 18.16 -12.17
N GLN A 134 14.38 16.91 -12.60
CA GLN A 134 13.28 16.10 -12.06
C GLN A 134 13.46 15.82 -10.56
N GLU A 135 14.68 15.47 -10.11
CA GLU A 135 14.97 15.30 -8.67
C GLU A 135 14.65 16.56 -7.86
N LYS A 136 15.08 17.73 -8.34
CA LYS A 136 14.74 19.02 -7.71
C LYS A 136 13.24 19.24 -7.63
N MET A 137 12.50 18.98 -8.72
CA MET A 137 11.04 19.13 -8.74
C MET A 137 10.37 18.18 -7.73
N ILE A 138 10.73 16.89 -7.76
CA ILE A 138 10.17 15.88 -6.86
C ILE A 138 10.46 16.23 -5.38
N THR A 139 11.67 16.70 -5.08
CA THR A 139 12.04 17.07 -3.70
C THR A 139 11.35 18.33 -3.22
N GLU A 140 11.15 19.33 -4.09
CA GLU A 140 10.37 20.53 -3.74
C GLU A 140 8.88 20.22 -3.58
N ASP A 141 8.30 19.35 -4.42
CA ASP A 141 6.93 18.88 -4.25
C ASP A 141 6.71 18.17 -2.92
N ALA A 142 7.65 17.28 -2.53
CA ALA A 142 7.58 16.57 -1.25
C ALA A 142 7.64 17.53 -0.06
N LYS A 143 8.47 18.58 -0.14
CA LYS A 143 8.52 19.67 0.86
C LYS A 143 7.21 20.45 0.89
N GLN A 144 6.65 20.78 -0.28
CA GLN A 144 5.38 21.49 -0.38
C GLN A 144 4.23 20.66 0.20
N ALA A 145 4.18 19.36 -0.10
CA ALA A 145 3.20 18.43 0.45
C ALA A 145 3.32 18.36 1.99
N TYR A 146 4.53 18.20 2.51
CA TYR A 146 4.78 18.20 3.95
C TYR A 146 4.34 19.51 4.63
N ALA A 147 4.64 20.67 4.02
CA ALA A 147 4.22 21.97 4.53
C ALA A 147 2.68 22.15 4.58
N LYS A 148 1.95 21.44 3.71
CA LYS A 148 0.48 21.35 3.73
C LYS A 148 -0.06 20.33 4.75
N GLY A 149 0.82 19.61 5.45
CA GLY A 149 0.47 18.50 6.35
C GLY A 149 0.18 17.18 5.65
N MET A 150 0.38 17.10 4.32
CA MET A 150 0.13 15.89 3.54
C MET A 150 1.18 14.81 3.81
N ILE A 151 0.82 13.56 3.54
CA ILE A 151 1.68 12.38 3.64
C ILE A 151 2.52 12.23 2.37
N ASN A 152 3.81 11.91 2.48
CA ASN A 152 4.68 11.61 1.35
C ASN A 152 4.94 10.10 1.22
N VAL A 153 4.64 9.53 0.04
CA VAL A 153 4.96 8.14 -0.31
C VAL A 153 5.86 8.12 -1.53
N PHE A 154 6.94 7.35 -1.48
CA PHE A 154 7.84 7.14 -2.60
C PHE A 154 7.85 5.67 -3.00
N CYS A 155 7.43 5.38 -4.23
CA CYS A 155 7.72 4.10 -4.88
C CYS A 155 9.11 4.17 -5.55
N TRP A 156 9.50 3.06 -6.19
CA TRP A 156 10.76 3.02 -6.91
C TRP A 156 10.70 2.12 -8.13
N HIS A 157 10.51 2.72 -9.29
CA HIS A 157 10.72 2.06 -10.57
C HIS A 157 12.22 2.02 -10.90
N LEU A 158 12.96 1.16 -10.21
CA LEU A 158 14.41 0.98 -10.39
C LEU A 158 14.69 0.33 -11.76
N ARG A 159 15.37 1.05 -12.65
CA ARG A 159 15.87 0.44 -13.90
C ARG A 159 16.85 -0.70 -13.59
N GLU A 160 16.79 -1.75 -14.40
CA GLU A 160 17.47 -3.02 -14.18
C GLU A 160 19.01 -2.89 -14.22
N PRO A 161 19.77 -3.76 -13.53
CA PRO A 161 21.21 -3.58 -13.28
C PRO A 161 22.16 -3.87 -14.47
N ASN A 162 21.67 -4.38 -15.61
CA ASN A 162 22.52 -4.74 -16.75
C ASN A 162 22.82 -3.54 -17.64
N LYS A 163 21.77 -2.94 -18.21
CA LYS A 163 21.79 -1.77 -19.11
C LYS A 163 21.28 -0.51 -18.43
N GLU A 164 20.44 -0.64 -17.40
CA GLU A 164 19.83 0.48 -16.66
C GLU A 164 18.94 1.36 -17.55
N ASP A 165 18.25 0.76 -18.53
CA ASP A 165 17.40 1.49 -19.48
C ASP A 165 15.91 1.31 -19.19
N SER A 166 15.49 0.22 -18.55
CA SER A 166 14.08 -0.05 -18.23
C SER A 166 13.95 -0.79 -16.90
N PHE A 167 12.80 -0.67 -16.25
CA PHE A 167 12.40 -1.47 -15.11
C PHE A 167 11.42 -2.59 -15.52
N TYR A 168 10.90 -2.55 -16.75
CA TYR A 168 10.05 -3.60 -17.28
C TYR A 168 10.88 -4.81 -17.70
N ALA A 169 10.48 -5.97 -17.19
CA ALA A 169 11.10 -7.23 -17.54
C ALA A 169 10.97 -7.54 -19.04
N ASN A 170 9.93 -7.05 -19.74
CA ASN A 170 9.76 -7.28 -21.17
C ASN A 170 10.86 -6.65 -22.05
N ASP A 171 11.58 -5.64 -21.54
CA ASP A 171 12.69 -5.00 -22.25
C ASP A 171 14.03 -5.72 -22.03
N MET A 172 14.04 -6.79 -21.23
CA MET A 172 15.22 -7.58 -20.89
C MET A 172 15.24 -8.91 -21.65
N SER A 173 16.44 -9.40 -21.94
CA SER A 173 16.64 -10.78 -22.40
C SER A 173 16.34 -11.79 -21.29
N ALA A 174 16.03 -13.04 -21.66
CA ALA A 174 15.78 -14.11 -20.69
C ALA A 174 16.96 -14.33 -19.72
N ALA A 175 18.20 -14.19 -20.20
CA ALA A 175 19.41 -14.33 -19.38
C ALA A 175 19.55 -13.19 -18.36
N GLU A 176 19.24 -11.95 -18.76
CA GLU A 176 19.23 -10.79 -17.86
C GLU A 176 18.15 -10.96 -16.78
N LYS A 177 16.91 -11.35 -17.15
CA LYS A 177 15.82 -11.58 -16.19
C LYS A 177 16.19 -12.63 -15.13
N ALA A 178 16.81 -13.74 -15.54
CA ALA A 178 17.15 -14.85 -14.65
C ALA A 178 18.21 -14.51 -13.59
N THR A 179 18.96 -13.41 -13.76
CA THR A 179 20.11 -13.07 -12.90
C THR A 179 20.05 -11.69 -12.27
N ALA A 180 19.24 -10.77 -12.81
CA ALA A 180 19.20 -9.37 -12.38
C ALA A 180 18.99 -9.20 -10.88
N PHE A 181 17.94 -9.81 -10.31
CA PHE A 181 17.67 -9.65 -8.88
C PHE A 181 18.76 -10.28 -8.00
N LYS A 182 19.20 -11.50 -8.32
CA LYS A 182 20.29 -12.15 -7.58
C LYS A 182 21.60 -11.36 -7.65
N SER A 183 21.85 -10.64 -8.74
CA SER A 183 23.08 -9.86 -8.91
C SER A 183 23.18 -8.68 -7.93
N ILE A 184 22.07 -8.16 -7.41
CA ILE A 184 22.08 -7.02 -6.47
C ILE A 184 22.19 -7.43 -5.00
N LEU A 185 21.98 -8.72 -4.69
CA LEU A 185 22.06 -9.25 -3.33
C LEU A 185 23.50 -9.21 -2.78
N PRO A 186 23.70 -9.30 -1.45
CA PRO A 186 25.03 -9.42 -0.87
C PRO A 186 25.85 -10.54 -1.53
N GLY A 187 27.06 -10.20 -2.02
CA GLY A 187 27.92 -11.11 -2.77
C GLY A 187 27.61 -11.21 -4.27
N GLY A 188 26.54 -10.58 -4.75
CA GLY A 188 26.19 -10.49 -6.17
C GLY A 188 27.07 -9.49 -6.93
N SER A 189 27.20 -9.70 -8.25
CA SER A 189 28.08 -8.91 -9.13
C SER A 189 27.68 -7.45 -9.30
N LYS A 190 26.43 -7.10 -8.96
CA LYS A 190 25.85 -5.74 -9.04
C LYS A 190 25.48 -5.21 -7.65
N HIS A 191 26.01 -5.81 -6.59
CA HIS A 191 25.73 -5.39 -5.22
C HIS A 191 26.25 -3.98 -4.92
N ASP A 192 27.48 -3.66 -5.32
CA ASP A 192 28.05 -2.32 -5.15
C ASP A 192 27.30 -1.28 -5.98
N TRP A 193 26.85 -1.65 -7.19
CA TRP A 193 25.96 -0.81 -8.00
C TRP A 193 24.66 -0.52 -7.24
N TYR A 194 24.05 -1.53 -6.62
CA TYR A 194 22.81 -1.34 -5.87
C TYR A 194 23.00 -0.43 -4.64
N LYS A 195 24.12 -0.58 -3.92
CA LYS A 195 24.49 0.33 -2.82
C LYS A 195 24.61 1.78 -3.29
N LEU A 196 25.20 2.04 -4.46
CA LEU A 196 25.28 3.41 -5.01
C LEU A 196 23.88 4.00 -5.27
N LYS A 197 22.92 3.18 -5.72
CA LYS A 197 21.52 3.62 -5.87
C LYS A 197 20.88 3.94 -4.52
N LEU A 198 21.11 3.09 -3.51
CA LEU A 198 20.63 3.34 -2.15
C LEU A 198 21.30 4.55 -1.49
N ASP A 199 22.59 4.80 -1.78
CA ASP A 199 23.31 5.99 -1.32
C ASP A 199 22.67 7.25 -1.89
N LYS A 200 22.25 7.23 -3.16
CA LYS A 200 21.53 8.34 -3.79
C LYS A 200 20.17 8.59 -3.13
N ILE A 201 19.40 7.54 -2.86
CA ILE A 201 18.14 7.63 -2.10
C ILE A 201 18.41 8.23 -0.71
N ALA A 202 19.41 7.73 0.01
CA ALA A 202 19.77 8.24 1.33
C ALA A 202 20.20 9.70 1.32
N SER A 203 20.95 10.11 0.29
CA SER A 203 21.33 11.51 0.09
C SER A 203 20.10 12.40 -0.08
N VAL A 204 19.09 11.97 -0.85
CA VAL A 204 17.87 12.76 -1.02
C VAL A 204 17.06 12.81 0.28
N ILE A 205 16.77 11.66 0.88
CA ILE A 205 15.94 11.57 2.10
C ILE A 205 16.55 12.34 3.28
N SER A 206 17.87 12.32 3.45
CA SER A 206 18.56 13.08 4.52
C SER A 206 18.56 14.60 4.30
N ASN A 207 18.31 15.05 3.06
CA ASN A 207 18.18 16.47 2.71
C ASN A 207 16.72 16.92 2.57
N LEU A 208 15.75 16.02 2.66
CA LEU A 208 14.33 16.38 2.74
C LEU A 208 14.02 16.91 4.14
N LYS A 209 14.05 18.24 4.25
CA LYS A 209 13.82 18.96 5.50
C LYS A 209 12.64 19.92 5.41
N GLY A 210 11.86 19.98 6.48
CA GLY A 210 10.80 20.96 6.69
C GLY A 210 11.37 22.36 6.95
N SER A 211 10.47 23.33 7.12
CA SER A 211 10.84 24.73 7.32
C SER A 211 11.64 24.99 8.60
N ASN A 212 11.56 24.11 9.60
CA ASN A 212 12.32 24.23 10.85
C ASN A 212 13.60 23.37 10.84
N GLY A 213 13.95 22.77 9.70
CA GLY A 213 15.12 21.91 9.54
C GLY A 213 14.93 20.47 10.02
N GLU A 214 13.74 20.11 10.50
CA GLU A 214 13.37 18.74 10.84
C GLU A 214 13.29 17.87 9.59
N LEU A 215 13.60 16.57 9.72
CA LEU A 215 13.53 15.64 8.60
C LEU A 215 12.07 15.32 8.25
N ILE A 216 11.74 15.38 6.96
CA ILE A 216 10.41 15.05 6.45
C ILE A 216 10.24 13.52 6.46
N PRO A 217 9.19 12.98 7.10
CA PRO A 217 8.88 11.55 7.03
C PRO A 217 8.49 11.11 5.62
N VAL A 218 9.01 9.97 5.17
CA VAL A 218 8.69 9.34 3.88
C VAL A 218 8.25 7.89 4.11
N ILE A 219 7.17 7.47 3.45
CA ILE A 219 6.86 6.05 3.29
C ILE A 219 7.56 5.54 2.03
N PHE A 220 8.57 4.70 2.18
CA PHE A 220 9.32 4.12 1.07
C PHE A 220 8.80 2.72 0.71
N ARG A 221 8.44 2.52 -0.56
CA ARG A 221 7.80 1.31 -1.08
C ARG A 221 8.65 0.68 -2.22
N PRO A 222 9.78 0.04 -1.90
CA PRO A 222 10.64 -0.61 -2.89
C PRO A 222 10.04 -1.94 -3.37
N PHE A 223 10.41 -2.35 -4.59
CA PHE A 223 10.12 -3.69 -5.13
C PHE A 223 8.63 -4.09 -5.03
N HIS A 224 7.72 -3.17 -5.36
CA HIS A 224 6.27 -3.36 -5.32
C HIS A 224 5.77 -4.28 -6.44
N GLU A 225 4.56 -4.81 -6.31
CA GLU A 225 3.92 -5.69 -7.33
C GLU A 225 4.77 -6.92 -7.69
N PHE A 226 5.55 -7.40 -6.72
CA PHE A 226 6.52 -8.47 -6.88
C PHE A 226 5.91 -9.85 -7.14
N ASP A 227 4.61 -10.02 -6.91
CA ASP A 227 3.85 -11.23 -7.20
C ASP A 227 3.44 -11.32 -8.69
N GLY A 228 3.60 -10.23 -9.43
CA GLY A 228 3.54 -10.19 -10.89
C GLY A 228 4.86 -10.55 -11.59
N ASN A 229 4.90 -10.33 -12.90
CA ASN A 229 6.06 -10.61 -13.75
C ASN A 229 6.43 -9.48 -14.72
N TRP A 230 5.85 -8.30 -14.57
CA TRP A 230 6.17 -7.15 -15.41
C TRP A 230 7.44 -6.42 -14.96
N PHE A 231 7.86 -6.55 -13.70
CA PHE A 231 9.12 -6.01 -13.21
C PHE A 231 10.20 -7.09 -13.03
N TRP A 232 11.47 -6.70 -13.14
CA TRP A 232 12.60 -7.63 -13.03
C TRP A 232 12.82 -8.20 -11.61
N TRP A 233 12.16 -7.63 -10.60
CA TRP A 233 12.06 -8.20 -9.25
C TRP A 233 10.80 -9.07 -9.04
N GLY A 234 10.04 -9.34 -10.12
CA GLY A 234 8.82 -10.13 -10.09
C GLY A 234 9.03 -11.61 -9.75
N ALA A 235 7.93 -12.30 -9.51
CA ALA A 235 7.93 -13.65 -8.93
C ALA A 235 8.58 -14.69 -9.85
N ASP A 236 8.49 -14.48 -11.16
CA ASP A 236 9.11 -15.34 -12.18
C ASP A 236 10.64 -15.24 -12.20
N TYR A 237 11.23 -14.20 -11.62
CA TYR A 237 12.63 -13.83 -11.80
C TYR A 237 13.46 -13.87 -10.52
N CYS A 238 12.82 -13.98 -9.35
CA CYS A 238 13.52 -14.13 -8.08
C CYS A 238 12.79 -15.09 -7.14
N SER A 239 13.54 -15.86 -6.35
CA SER A 239 12.94 -16.72 -5.32
C SER A 239 12.36 -15.87 -4.18
N PRO A 240 11.42 -16.40 -3.38
CA PRO A 240 10.93 -15.69 -2.19
C PRO A 240 12.03 -15.34 -1.20
N GLU A 241 13.03 -16.19 -1.03
CA GLU A 241 14.18 -16.00 -0.14
C GLU A 241 15.11 -14.91 -0.65
N ASP A 242 15.37 -14.87 -1.96
CA ASP A 242 16.11 -13.78 -2.59
C ASP A 242 15.38 -12.45 -2.37
N TYR A 243 14.07 -12.39 -2.66
CA TYR A 243 13.26 -11.19 -2.47
C TYR A 243 13.34 -10.67 -1.03
N LYS A 244 13.13 -11.56 -0.05
CA LYS A 244 13.25 -11.23 1.38
C LYS A 244 14.64 -10.68 1.69
N THR A 245 15.70 -11.33 1.19
CA THR A 245 17.09 -10.90 1.38
C THR A 245 17.33 -9.51 0.82
N GLY A 246 16.84 -9.24 -0.40
CA GLY A 246 16.94 -7.93 -1.04
C GLY A 246 16.25 -6.84 -0.22
N PHE A 247 14.98 -7.06 0.15
CA PHE A 247 14.21 -6.11 0.94
C PHE A 247 14.84 -5.84 2.31
N GLN A 248 15.27 -6.90 3.03
CA GLN A 248 15.94 -6.78 4.33
C GLN A 248 17.25 -6.01 4.21
N PHE A 249 18.03 -6.25 3.15
CA PHE A 249 19.25 -5.50 2.88
C PHE A 249 18.94 -4.02 2.63
N THR A 250 17.93 -3.69 1.82
CA THR A 250 17.49 -2.30 1.57
C THR A 250 17.18 -1.56 2.87
N VAL A 251 16.35 -2.16 3.74
CA VAL A 251 15.98 -1.59 5.03
C VAL A 251 17.21 -1.39 5.92
N ASN A 252 18.02 -2.44 6.11
CA ASN A 252 19.19 -2.37 6.97
C ASN A 252 20.25 -1.39 6.46
N TYR A 253 20.44 -1.29 5.14
CA TYR A 253 21.40 -0.37 4.57
C TYR A 253 20.95 1.08 4.81
N LEU A 254 19.71 1.43 4.46
CA LEU A 254 19.18 2.78 4.66
C LEU A 254 19.08 3.17 6.15
N LYS A 255 18.54 2.28 7.00
CA LYS A 255 18.36 2.53 8.43
C LYS A 255 19.69 2.52 9.19
N ASN A 256 20.45 1.43 9.11
CA ASN A 256 21.61 1.21 9.98
C ASN A 256 22.91 1.76 9.36
N SER A 257 23.12 1.57 8.05
CA SER A 257 24.38 1.99 7.41
C SER A 257 24.35 3.47 7.00
N LYS A 258 23.19 3.99 6.59
CA LYS A 258 23.02 5.40 6.20
C LYS A 258 22.39 6.27 7.29
N GLY A 259 21.93 5.69 8.40
CA GLY A 259 21.40 6.44 9.54
C GLY A 259 20.11 7.20 9.23
N LEU A 260 19.28 6.70 8.31
CA LEU A 260 18.00 7.33 8.00
C LEU A 260 16.96 6.94 9.04
N HIS A 261 16.48 7.94 9.77
CA HIS A 261 15.49 7.78 10.84
C HIS A 261 14.13 8.40 10.49
N ASN A 262 13.94 8.82 9.23
CA ASN A 262 12.72 9.46 8.74
C ASN A 262 11.97 8.61 7.69
N VAL A 263 12.12 7.28 7.73
CA VAL A 263 11.54 6.36 6.73
C VAL A 263 10.61 5.33 7.40
N LEU A 264 9.41 5.16 6.84
CA LEU A 264 8.56 3.99 7.06
C LEU A 264 8.65 3.08 5.84
N TYR A 265 8.71 1.76 6.04
CA TYR A 265 8.88 0.80 4.94
C TYR A 265 7.57 0.10 4.57
N ALA A 266 7.20 0.16 3.29
CA ALA A 266 5.98 -0.43 2.76
C ALA A 266 6.25 -1.67 1.91
N PHE A 267 5.47 -2.72 2.16
CA PHE A 267 5.46 -3.98 1.42
C PHE A 267 4.10 -4.13 0.74
N SER A 268 4.07 -4.12 -0.59
CA SER A 268 2.83 -4.16 -1.37
C SER A 268 2.97 -5.10 -2.57
N PRO A 269 2.45 -6.34 -2.50
CA PRO A 269 2.13 -7.07 -3.73
C PRO A 269 1.04 -6.33 -4.51
N ASP A 270 0.80 -6.77 -5.75
CA ASP A 270 -0.40 -6.47 -6.52
C ASP A 270 -1.59 -7.23 -5.92
N ASN A 271 -2.42 -7.91 -6.72
CA ASN A 271 -3.69 -8.48 -6.28
C ASN A 271 -3.79 -10.00 -6.50
N THR A 272 -2.70 -10.70 -6.80
CA THR A 272 -2.77 -12.10 -7.30
C THR A 272 -3.09 -13.13 -6.21
N TYR A 273 -3.07 -12.73 -4.93
CA TYR A 273 -3.26 -13.61 -3.78
C TYR A 273 -4.74 -13.76 -3.39
N THR A 274 -5.07 -14.92 -2.80
CA THR A 274 -6.39 -15.24 -2.24
C THR A 274 -6.34 -15.72 -0.79
N THR A 275 -5.15 -15.87 -0.22
CA THR A 275 -4.92 -16.30 1.17
C THR A 275 -3.82 -15.45 1.81
N SER A 276 -3.83 -15.36 3.15
CA SER A 276 -2.81 -14.61 3.89
C SER A 276 -1.42 -15.24 3.75
N ALA A 277 -1.36 -16.57 3.60
CA ALA A 277 -0.12 -17.29 3.31
C ALA A 277 0.48 -16.86 1.96
N ASN A 278 -0.34 -16.68 0.93
CA ASN A 278 0.13 -16.23 -0.38
C ASN A 278 0.58 -14.75 -0.33
N TYR A 279 -0.18 -13.89 0.34
CA TYR A 279 0.21 -12.49 0.59
C TYR A 279 1.56 -12.41 1.31
N LEU A 280 1.79 -13.27 2.30
CA LEU A 280 3.01 -13.28 3.11
C LEU A 280 4.14 -14.13 2.52
N SER A 281 3.96 -14.74 1.34
CA SER A 281 4.94 -15.69 0.76
C SER A 281 6.35 -15.07 0.61
N ARG A 282 6.40 -13.77 0.31
CA ARG A 282 7.61 -12.96 0.13
C ARG A 282 7.80 -11.89 1.22
N TYR A 283 7.02 -11.97 2.30
CA TYR A 283 7.08 -11.00 3.39
C TYR A 283 8.45 -11.08 4.11
N PRO A 284 9.18 -9.96 4.22
CA PRO A 284 10.53 -9.95 4.79
C PRO A 284 10.56 -10.05 6.32
N GLY A 285 9.39 -10.02 6.98
CA GLY A 285 9.24 -10.16 8.42
C GLY A 285 8.86 -8.86 9.13
N ASP A 286 8.32 -8.98 10.35
CA ASP A 286 7.74 -7.87 11.11
C ASP A 286 8.75 -6.77 11.47
N ALA A 287 10.05 -7.11 11.50
CA ALA A 287 11.15 -6.19 11.79
C ALA A 287 11.54 -5.30 10.59
N PHE A 288 10.93 -5.51 9.42
CA PHE A 288 11.32 -4.85 8.16
C PHE A 288 10.19 -4.07 7.48
N VAL A 289 8.96 -4.18 7.97
CA VAL A 289 7.79 -3.54 7.34
C VAL A 289 6.96 -2.79 8.36
N ASP A 290 6.66 -1.53 8.07
CA ASP A 290 5.71 -0.69 8.82
C ASP A 290 4.31 -0.70 8.18
N VAL A 291 4.26 -0.76 6.84
CA VAL A 291 3.03 -0.66 6.03
C VAL A 291 2.82 -1.94 5.23
N LEU A 292 1.74 -2.65 5.50
CA LEU A 292 1.20 -3.73 4.68
C LEU A 292 0.27 -3.12 3.62
N GLY A 293 0.79 -2.99 2.40
CA GLY A 293 0.07 -2.46 1.26
C GLY A 293 -0.51 -3.54 0.37
N MET A 294 -1.32 -3.11 -0.59
CA MET A 294 -1.64 -3.86 -1.80
C MET A 294 -1.87 -2.90 -2.94
N ASP A 295 -1.51 -3.31 -4.14
CA ASP A 295 -1.85 -2.61 -5.38
C ASP A 295 -3.00 -3.40 -6.04
N ASN A 296 -4.00 -2.71 -6.57
CA ASN A 296 -5.13 -3.39 -7.20
C ASN A 296 -5.82 -2.51 -8.25
N TYR A 297 -5.51 -2.80 -9.50
CA TYR A 297 -6.23 -2.29 -10.68
C TYR A 297 -7.19 -3.35 -11.24
N GLY A 298 -6.75 -4.61 -11.26
CA GLY A 298 -7.45 -5.70 -11.95
C GLY A 298 -8.87 -5.97 -11.44
N ASP A 299 -9.10 -5.95 -10.12
CA ASP A 299 -10.45 -6.15 -9.56
C ASP A 299 -11.36 -4.95 -9.80
N PHE A 300 -10.83 -3.78 -10.13
CA PHE A 300 -11.61 -2.59 -10.46
C PHE A 300 -11.72 -2.31 -11.96
N ASN A 301 -11.12 -3.17 -12.80
CA ASN A 301 -11.14 -3.02 -14.26
C ASN A 301 -12.40 -3.65 -14.86
N ASN A 302 -13.48 -2.86 -14.87
CA ASN A 302 -14.78 -3.22 -15.46
C ASN A 302 -15.37 -4.54 -14.94
N GLN A 303 -15.13 -4.84 -13.65
CA GLN A 303 -15.57 -6.07 -12.99
C GLN A 303 -16.87 -5.92 -12.19
N GLY A 304 -17.40 -4.70 -12.07
CA GLY A 304 -18.62 -4.40 -11.31
C GLY A 304 -18.54 -4.78 -9.82
N GLN A 305 -19.69 -5.09 -9.22
CA GLN A 305 -19.79 -5.50 -7.82
C GLN A 305 -18.92 -6.74 -7.48
N PRO A 306 -18.87 -7.81 -8.31
CA PRO A 306 -17.99 -8.94 -8.02
C PRO A 306 -16.51 -8.57 -7.89
N GLY A 307 -16.04 -7.58 -8.65
CA GLY A 307 -14.69 -7.03 -8.52
C GLY A 307 -14.49 -6.29 -7.20
N SER A 308 -15.42 -5.39 -6.86
CA SER A 308 -15.43 -4.68 -5.57
C SER A 308 -15.39 -5.65 -4.38
N ASP A 309 -16.16 -6.74 -4.43
CA ASP A 309 -16.22 -7.76 -3.38
C ASP A 309 -14.89 -8.52 -3.22
N ARG A 310 -14.21 -8.83 -4.32
CA ARG A 310 -12.87 -9.44 -4.29
C ARG A 310 -11.83 -8.48 -3.73
N ALA A 311 -11.86 -7.22 -4.16
CA ALA A 311 -10.97 -6.19 -3.64
C ALA A 311 -11.17 -5.98 -2.13
N ASN A 312 -12.43 -5.93 -1.67
CA ASN A 312 -12.76 -5.86 -0.25
C ASN A 312 -12.21 -7.06 0.53
N SER A 313 -12.38 -8.28 0.00
CA SER A 313 -11.93 -9.50 0.67
C SER A 313 -10.41 -9.52 0.86
N LYS A 314 -9.66 -9.09 -0.16
CA LYS A 314 -8.20 -8.94 -0.09
C LYS A 314 -7.80 -7.84 0.90
N LEU A 315 -8.41 -6.66 0.83
CA LEU A 315 -8.16 -5.56 1.77
C LEU A 315 -8.50 -5.94 3.21
N LYS A 316 -9.56 -6.72 3.43
CA LYS A 316 -9.94 -7.23 4.76
C LYS A 316 -8.85 -8.11 5.35
N MET A 317 -8.28 -8.98 4.53
CA MET A 317 -7.15 -9.82 4.92
C MET A 317 -5.92 -8.99 5.28
N VAL A 318 -5.56 -7.99 4.46
CA VAL A 318 -4.44 -7.07 4.74
C VAL A 318 -4.69 -6.28 6.02
N SER A 319 -5.90 -5.75 6.20
CA SER A 319 -6.36 -5.04 7.40
C SER A 319 -6.25 -5.93 8.66
N ASP A 320 -6.67 -7.19 8.61
CA ASP A 320 -6.59 -8.10 9.75
C ASP A 320 -5.14 -8.46 10.10
N LEU A 321 -4.29 -8.70 9.10
CA LEU A 321 -2.85 -8.86 9.30
C LEU A 321 -2.25 -7.61 9.94
N ALA A 322 -2.61 -6.42 9.47
CA ALA A 322 -2.11 -5.16 9.99
C ALA A 322 -2.58 -4.89 11.43
N LYS A 323 -3.81 -5.27 11.79
CA LYS A 323 -4.26 -5.22 13.20
C LYS A 323 -3.47 -6.18 14.08
N SER A 324 -3.35 -7.45 13.68
CA SER A 324 -2.64 -8.46 14.47
C SER A 324 -1.14 -8.17 14.67
N LYS A 325 -0.50 -7.55 13.68
CA LYS A 325 0.94 -7.21 13.69
C LYS A 325 1.23 -5.78 14.15
N VAL A 326 0.18 -5.03 14.48
CA VAL A 326 0.23 -3.59 14.80
C VAL A 326 0.96 -2.80 13.70
N LYS A 327 0.64 -3.10 12.44
CA LYS A 327 1.13 -2.44 11.22
C LYS A 327 0.05 -1.58 10.59
N ILE A 328 0.45 -0.71 9.68
CA ILE A 328 -0.45 0.10 8.86
C ILE A 328 -0.96 -0.76 7.70
N ALA A 329 -2.24 -0.68 7.36
CA ALA A 329 -2.77 -1.26 6.11
C ALA A 329 -3.09 -0.14 5.11
N ALA A 330 -2.87 -0.38 3.82
CA ALA A 330 -3.17 0.58 2.77
C ALA A 330 -3.52 -0.08 1.43
N LEU A 331 -4.33 0.59 0.62
CA LEU A 331 -4.42 0.35 -0.82
C LEU A 331 -3.38 1.26 -1.49
N THR A 332 -2.15 0.77 -1.59
CA THR A 332 -0.98 1.56 -1.95
C THR A 332 -1.03 2.06 -3.39
N GLU A 333 -1.75 1.36 -4.27
CA GLU A 333 -2.14 1.84 -5.58
C GLU A 333 -3.49 1.28 -6.01
N THR A 334 -4.26 2.10 -6.74
CA THR A 334 -5.46 1.66 -7.43
C THR A 334 -5.86 2.64 -8.53
N GLY A 335 -6.83 2.25 -9.35
CA GLY A 335 -7.36 3.13 -10.37
C GLY A 335 -8.12 2.38 -11.45
N TYR A 336 -8.86 3.16 -12.25
CA TYR A 336 -9.35 2.73 -13.54
C TYR A 336 -9.06 3.86 -14.53
N GLN A 337 -8.06 3.64 -15.38
CA GLN A 337 -7.60 4.68 -16.28
C GLN A 337 -8.62 4.93 -17.37
N VAL A 338 -9.23 6.10 -17.37
CA VAL A 338 -10.10 6.53 -18.46
C VAL A 338 -9.25 7.13 -19.57
N THR A 339 -9.53 6.73 -20.80
CA THR A 339 -8.89 7.24 -22.02
C THR A 339 -9.95 7.53 -23.09
N THR A 340 -9.53 7.87 -24.29
CA THR A 340 -10.44 8.02 -25.44
C THR A 340 -11.11 6.71 -25.85
N THR A 341 -10.53 5.55 -25.49
CA THR A 341 -11.04 4.22 -25.84
C THR A 341 -11.53 3.42 -24.63
N ASN A 342 -11.20 3.84 -23.41
CA ASN A 342 -11.65 3.21 -22.17
C ASN A 342 -12.54 4.20 -21.40
N THR A 343 -13.87 4.02 -21.48
CA THR A 343 -14.86 4.98 -20.96
C THR A 343 -15.08 4.86 -19.45
N PRO A 344 -15.45 5.94 -18.73
CA PRO A 344 -15.73 5.87 -17.30
C PRO A 344 -16.77 4.81 -16.90
N ILE A 345 -16.53 4.15 -15.76
CA ILE A 345 -17.51 3.26 -15.12
C ILE A 345 -18.37 4.07 -14.16
N SER A 346 -19.69 3.96 -14.28
CA SER A 346 -20.64 4.62 -13.37
C SER A 346 -20.50 4.09 -11.94
N GLY A 347 -20.38 4.99 -10.96
CA GLY A 347 -20.24 4.63 -9.55
C GLY A 347 -18.90 3.98 -9.19
N TRP A 348 -17.89 4.08 -10.05
CA TRP A 348 -16.58 3.47 -9.81
C TRP A 348 -15.97 3.94 -8.48
N PHE A 349 -15.99 5.25 -8.23
CA PHE A 349 -15.44 5.81 -7.00
C PHE A 349 -16.40 5.65 -5.83
N SER A 350 -17.61 6.19 -5.95
CA SER A 350 -18.51 6.32 -4.80
C SER A 350 -19.19 5.01 -4.39
N ASN A 351 -19.26 4.02 -5.28
CA ASN A 351 -19.81 2.70 -4.97
C ASN A 351 -18.71 1.64 -4.90
N TYR A 352 -18.08 1.28 -6.03
CA TYR A 352 -17.22 0.09 -6.07
C TYR A 352 -15.94 0.25 -5.23
N LEU A 353 -15.21 1.35 -5.43
CA LEU A 353 -14.01 1.62 -4.63
C LEU A 353 -14.40 1.88 -3.17
N TYR A 354 -15.33 2.81 -2.90
CA TYR A 354 -15.71 3.12 -1.52
C TYR A 354 -16.18 1.90 -0.73
N ASN A 355 -16.99 1.01 -1.32
CA ASN A 355 -17.43 -0.20 -0.65
C ASN A 355 -16.25 -1.14 -0.38
N ALA A 356 -15.32 -1.29 -1.33
CA ALA A 356 -14.12 -2.09 -1.14
C ALA A 356 -13.27 -1.61 0.04
N LEU A 357 -13.17 -0.29 0.25
CA LEU A 357 -12.40 0.32 1.33
C LEU A 357 -13.11 0.31 2.70
N THR A 358 -14.43 0.06 2.77
CA THR A 358 -15.21 0.37 3.98
C THR A 358 -16.12 -0.74 4.49
N VAL A 359 -16.59 -1.63 3.62
CA VAL A 359 -17.43 -2.78 4.01
C VAL A 359 -16.57 -3.78 4.80
N ASN A 360 -17.22 -4.62 5.62
CA ASN A 360 -16.57 -5.63 6.46
C ASN A 360 -15.58 -5.07 7.49
N ASN A 361 -15.72 -3.79 7.87
CA ASN A 361 -14.84 -3.12 8.84
C ASN A 361 -13.36 -3.26 8.47
N VAL A 362 -13.05 -3.08 7.17
CA VAL A 362 -11.68 -2.87 6.70
C VAL A 362 -11.13 -1.59 7.33
N GLU A 363 -9.93 -1.68 7.90
CA GLU A 363 -9.18 -0.55 8.43
C GLU A 363 -7.93 -0.32 7.57
N ILE A 364 -7.98 0.68 6.70
CA ILE A 364 -6.82 1.12 5.91
C ILE A 364 -6.56 2.61 6.16
N SER A 365 -5.29 3.01 6.18
CA SER A 365 -4.89 4.38 6.45
C SER A 365 -4.96 5.28 5.22
N PHE A 366 -4.72 4.74 4.02
CA PHE A 366 -4.77 5.52 2.80
C PHE A 366 -5.07 4.67 1.55
N VAL A 367 -5.53 5.37 0.52
CA VAL A 367 -5.65 4.92 -0.88
C VAL A 367 -4.95 5.92 -1.78
N MET A 368 -4.18 5.45 -2.76
CA MET A 368 -3.49 6.32 -3.72
C MET A 368 -3.89 5.96 -5.16
N PHE A 369 -4.24 6.98 -5.95
CA PHE A 369 -4.45 6.84 -7.38
C PHE A 369 -3.15 7.06 -8.15
N TRP A 370 -3.02 6.43 -9.31
CA TRP A 370 -1.91 6.72 -10.22
C TRP A 370 -2.05 8.11 -10.89
N ASN A 371 -0.99 8.54 -11.56
CA ASN A 371 -0.90 9.89 -12.10
C ASN A 371 -1.79 10.08 -13.34
N ASN A 372 -2.30 11.30 -13.52
CA ASN A 372 -2.96 11.67 -14.78
C ASN A 372 -1.91 11.99 -15.84
N THR A 373 -2.24 11.77 -17.11
CA THR A 373 -1.33 12.03 -18.24
C THR A 373 -2.06 12.78 -19.36
N ARG A 374 -1.35 13.11 -20.44
CA ARG A 374 -1.96 13.67 -21.65
C ARG A 374 -3.16 12.84 -22.14
N ASP A 375 -2.99 11.53 -22.20
CA ASP A 375 -3.86 10.63 -22.97
C ASP A 375 -4.89 9.89 -22.11
N GLY A 376 -4.78 10.01 -20.79
CA GLY A 376 -5.70 9.35 -19.87
C GLY A 376 -5.59 9.86 -18.44
N TYR A 377 -6.61 9.56 -17.65
CA TYR A 377 -6.69 9.99 -16.26
C TYR A 377 -7.18 8.87 -15.35
N TYR A 378 -6.68 8.87 -14.12
CA TYR A 378 -7.21 8.08 -13.01
C TYR A 378 -8.11 8.92 -12.11
N VAL A 379 -7.90 10.23 -12.08
CA VAL A 379 -8.75 11.19 -11.36
C VAL A 379 -9.37 12.17 -12.36
N PRO A 380 -10.71 12.33 -12.41
CA PRO A 380 -11.34 13.25 -13.35
C PRO A 380 -11.10 14.72 -12.99
N THR A 381 -11.03 15.57 -14.01
CA THR A 381 -11.10 17.04 -13.90
C THR A 381 -12.56 17.52 -13.96
N PRO A 382 -12.90 18.77 -13.56
CA PRO A 382 -14.29 19.22 -13.39
C PRO A 382 -15.21 19.05 -14.61
N SER A 383 -14.66 19.12 -15.82
CA SER A 383 -15.44 19.03 -17.06
C SER A 383 -15.78 17.60 -17.48
N LEU A 384 -15.23 16.59 -16.81
CA LEU A 384 -15.41 15.18 -17.16
C LEU A 384 -16.69 14.60 -16.54
N SER A 385 -17.34 13.70 -17.27
CA SER A 385 -18.68 13.19 -16.93
C SER A 385 -18.76 12.43 -15.60
N ASN A 386 -17.66 11.81 -15.17
CA ASN A 386 -17.55 11.09 -13.89
C ASN A 386 -16.94 11.94 -12.75
N ALA A 387 -16.68 13.24 -12.96
CA ALA A 387 -16.26 14.13 -11.87
C ALA A 387 -17.25 14.16 -10.69
N PRO A 388 -18.58 14.18 -10.89
CA PRO A 388 -19.53 14.10 -9.77
C PRO A 388 -19.41 12.82 -8.92
N ASP A 389 -19.06 11.68 -9.54
CA ASP A 389 -18.84 10.42 -8.81
C ASP A 389 -17.59 10.51 -7.91
N PHE A 390 -16.50 11.08 -8.42
CA PHE A 390 -15.30 11.34 -7.63
C PHE A 390 -15.54 12.34 -6.49
N THR A 391 -16.28 13.42 -6.76
CA THR A 391 -16.66 14.39 -5.72
C THR A 391 -17.56 13.74 -4.65
N SER A 392 -18.48 12.87 -5.04
CA SER A 392 -19.28 12.07 -4.11
C SER A 392 -18.39 11.20 -3.23
N PHE A 393 -17.45 10.45 -3.82
CA PHE A 393 -16.48 9.62 -3.09
C PHE A 393 -15.66 10.42 -2.07
N THR A 394 -15.08 11.55 -2.48
CA THR A 394 -14.24 12.40 -1.61
C THR A 394 -15.03 13.09 -0.50
N SER A 395 -16.35 13.24 -0.66
CA SER A 395 -17.25 13.83 0.34
C SER A 395 -17.80 12.81 1.34
N LYS A 396 -17.56 11.50 1.15
CA LYS A 396 -18.08 10.47 2.06
C LYS A 396 -17.40 10.52 3.44
N PRO A 397 -18.09 10.08 4.52
CA PRO A 397 -17.61 10.29 5.90
C PRO A 397 -16.22 9.73 6.23
N LYS A 398 -15.81 8.64 5.58
CA LYS A 398 -14.49 8.01 5.80
C LYS A 398 -13.39 8.57 4.90
N SER A 399 -13.73 9.40 3.91
CA SER A 399 -12.78 9.96 2.94
C SER A 399 -12.09 11.20 3.51
N VAL A 400 -10.78 11.30 3.32
CA VAL A 400 -9.97 12.42 3.81
C VAL A 400 -9.11 13.01 2.70
N LEU A 401 -9.32 14.30 2.45
CA LEU A 401 -8.43 15.18 1.70
C LEU A 401 -7.68 16.09 2.70
N VAL A 402 -6.79 16.96 2.22
CA VAL A 402 -5.92 17.76 3.11
C VAL A 402 -6.71 18.58 4.14
N ASN A 403 -7.90 19.08 3.79
CA ASN A 403 -8.72 19.94 4.64
C ASN A 403 -9.30 19.23 5.86
N THR A 404 -9.38 17.90 5.85
CA THR A 404 -9.89 17.08 6.96
C THR A 404 -8.86 16.10 7.50
N LEU A 405 -7.61 16.20 7.02
CA LEU A 405 -6.49 15.39 7.49
C LEU A 405 -6.08 15.85 8.90
N PRO A 406 -5.95 14.94 9.89
CA PRO A 406 -5.44 15.32 11.19
C PRO A 406 -3.96 15.73 11.08
N LYS A 407 -3.43 16.32 12.16
CA LYS A 407 -2.01 16.70 12.23
C LYS A 407 -1.13 15.45 12.24
N MET A 408 -0.77 14.94 11.06
CA MET A 408 -0.10 13.65 10.89
C MET A 408 1.26 13.59 11.59
N TYR A 409 1.93 14.73 11.72
CA TYR A 409 3.30 14.83 12.24
C TYR A 409 3.39 15.28 13.70
N VAL A 410 2.27 15.24 14.44
CA VAL A 410 2.22 15.57 15.87
C VAL A 410 1.65 14.39 16.64
N LEU A 411 2.37 13.88 17.63
CA LEU A 411 1.82 12.94 18.60
C LEU A 411 0.84 13.67 19.52
N PRO A 412 -0.35 13.11 19.81
CA PRO A 412 -1.20 13.67 20.84
C PRO A 412 -0.54 13.53 22.22
N ASN A 413 -0.80 14.51 23.08
CA ASN A 413 -0.34 14.48 24.47
C ASN A 413 -1.02 13.41 25.30
#